data_AF-A0A2E8FI07-F1
#
_entry.id   AF-A0A2E8FI07-F1
#
_cell.length_a   1.000
_cell.length_b   1.000
_cell.length_c   1.000
_cell.angle_alpha   90.00
_cell.angle_beta   90.00
_cell.angle_gamma   90.00
#
_symmetry.space_group_name_H-M   'P 1'
#
loop_
_entity.id
_entity.type
_entity.pdbx_description
1 polymer ?
#
loop_
_entity_poly.entity_id
_entity_poly.type
_entity_poly.pdbx_seq_one_letter_code
_entity_poly.pdbx_strand_id
1 'polypeptide(L)'
;MTDSPTPESRSRPVNRREFARRVAAGTAVVGLAGSESSSAPRPTDKPKTPGSKKPAKPAAEPEPPPPPALLLEMIRQRYPDKRLDDDQILAAIYGELRSHLARSRRLSQSPLENSDEPGFVFSAFRSND
;
A
#
# COMPACT_ATOMS: atom_id res chain seq x y z
N MET A 1 26.45 -40.42 -36.31
CA MET A 1 25.70 -40.92 -35.15
C MET A 1 26.48 -40.48 -33.92
N THR A 2 26.07 -39.49 -33.14
CA THR A 2 24.72 -39.09 -32.74
C THR A 2 24.69 -37.59 -32.41
N ASP A 3 23.79 -36.85 -33.07
CA ASP A 3 23.29 -35.56 -32.60
C ASP A 3 22.43 -35.77 -31.35
N SER A 4 22.68 -34.97 -30.31
CA SER A 4 21.78 -34.86 -29.15
C SER A 4 21.49 -33.38 -28.90
N PRO A 5 20.28 -32.87 -29.23
CA PRO A 5 19.87 -31.53 -28.84
C PRO A 5 19.26 -31.58 -27.43
N THR A 6 19.76 -30.77 -26.49
CA THR A 6 19.09 -30.55 -25.19
C THR A 6 18.63 -29.09 -25.10
N PRO A 7 17.37 -28.85 -24.67
CA PRO A 7 16.65 -27.64 -24.99
C PRO A 7 17.01 -26.49 -24.04
N GLU A 8 17.28 -25.33 -24.63
CA GLU A 8 17.28 -24.06 -23.92
C GLU A 8 15.92 -23.82 -23.27
N SER A 9 15.88 -23.86 -21.94
CA SER A 9 14.80 -23.30 -21.15
C SER A 9 14.86 -21.77 -21.25
N ARG A 10 14.44 -21.22 -22.40
CA ARG A 10 14.14 -19.80 -22.53
C ARG A 10 12.95 -19.51 -21.64
N SER A 11 13.18 -18.77 -20.55
CA SER A 11 12.14 -18.13 -19.76
C SER A 11 11.15 -17.45 -20.69
N ARG A 12 9.97 -18.05 -20.86
CA ARG A 12 8.95 -17.53 -21.77
C ARG A 12 8.56 -16.13 -21.29
N PRO A 13 8.50 -15.13 -22.18
CA PRO A 13 8.06 -13.79 -21.78
C PRO A 13 6.62 -13.89 -21.28
N VAL A 14 6.42 -13.59 -19.99
CA VAL A 14 5.09 -13.61 -19.37
C VAL A 14 4.27 -12.46 -19.99
N ASN A 15 3.27 -12.82 -20.81
CA ASN A 15 2.41 -11.85 -21.46
C ASN A 15 1.41 -11.25 -20.44
N ARG A 16 1.52 -9.95 -20.18
CA ARG A 16 0.63 -9.20 -19.25
C ARG A 16 -0.85 -9.37 -19.56
N ARG A 17 -1.21 -9.56 -20.84
CA ARG A 17 -2.60 -9.73 -21.30
C ARG A 17 -3.17 -11.08 -20.91
N GLU A 18 -2.35 -12.14 -20.96
CA GLU A 18 -2.74 -13.49 -20.53
C GLU A 18 -2.87 -13.58 -19.01
N PHE A 19 -2.00 -12.88 -18.27
CA PHE A 19 -2.13 -12.74 -16.82
C PHE A 19 -3.45 -12.06 -16.43
N ALA A 20 -3.79 -10.92 -17.07
CA ALA A 20 -5.04 -10.21 -16.82
C ALA A 20 -6.28 -11.08 -17.12
N ARG A 21 -6.26 -11.88 -18.20
CA ARG A 21 -7.33 -12.83 -18.51
C ARG A 21 -7.52 -13.87 -17.42
N ARG A 22 -6.43 -14.42 -16.86
CA ARG A 22 -6.49 -15.42 -15.78
C ARG A 22 -7.02 -14.83 -14.47
N VAL A 23 -6.65 -13.59 -14.14
CA VAL A 23 -7.18 -12.91 -12.95
C VAL A 23 -8.67 -12.60 -13.11
N ALA A 24 -9.10 -12.12 -14.27
CA ALA A 24 -10.51 -11.81 -14.53
C ALA A 24 -11.42 -13.05 -14.53
N ALA A 25 -10.90 -14.21 -14.95
CA ALA A 25 -11.65 -15.47 -14.91
C ALA A 25 -11.84 -16.03 -13.48
N GLY A 26 -11.02 -15.61 -12.51
CA GLY A 26 -11.04 -16.13 -11.13
C GLY A 26 -12.04 -15.48 -10.18
N THR A 27 -12.69 -14.35 -10.55
CA THR A 27 -13.53 -13.57 -9.62
C THR A 27 -15.03 -13.84 -9.72
N ALA A 28 -15.47 -14.80 -10.55
CA ALA A 28 -16.89 -15.00 -10.84
C ALA A 28 -17.67 -15.92 -9.86
N VAL A 29 -17.09 -16.37 -8.73
CA VAL A 29 -17.76 -17.37 -7.86
C VAL A 29 -17.94 -16.96 -6.38
N VAL A 30 -17.46 -15.80 -5.93
CA VAL A 30 -17.69 -15.35 -4.52
C VAL A 30 -18.82 -14.32 -4.45
N GLY A 31 -20.03 -14.74 -4.83
CA GLY A 31 -21.21 -13.86 -4.90
C GLY A 31 -22.50 -14.39 -4.26
N LEU A 32 -22.46 -15.47 -3.46
CA LEU A 32 -23.66 -16.06 -2.85
C LEU A 32 -23.40 -16.57 -1.41
N ALA A 33 -23.15 -15.65 -0.48
CA ALA A 33 -23.33 -15.96 0.95
C ALA A 33 -23.77 -14.71 1.73
N GLY A 34 -25.05 -14.66 2.09
CA GLY A 34 -25.49 -13.97 3.30
C GLY A 34 -26.33 -12.72 3.13
N SER A 35 -27.53 -12.85 2.56
CA SER A 35 -28.65 -11.95 2.89
C SER A 35 -29.94 -12.76 2.97
N GLU A 36 -30.27 -13.29 4.13
CA GLU A 36 -31.66 -13.63 4.47
C GLU A 36 -31.97 -13.24 5.92
N SER A 37 -32.99 -12.41 6.01
CA SER A 37 -33.67 -11.92 7.20
C SER A 37 -34.94 -12.76 7.36
N SER A 38 -35.17 -13.42 8.49
CA SER A 38 -36.53 -13.73 8.94
C SER A 38 -36.65 -14.23 10.40
N SER A 39 -37.57 -13.58 11.13
CA SER A 39 -38.48 -14.06 12.19
C SER A 39 -37.96 -14.67 13.52
N ALA A 40 -38.40 -14.04 14.61
CA ALA A 40 -38.27 -14.39 16.05
C ALA A 40 -39.17 -15.60 16.48
N PRO A 41 -39.10 -16.15 17.73
CA PRO A 41 -39.50 -15.45 18.97
C PRO A 41 -38.66 -15.72 20.26
N ARG A 42 -38.80 -14.82 21.26
CA ARG A 42 -38.37 -14.90 22.69
C ARG A 42 -39.30 -15.86 23.50
N PRO A 43 -39.01 -16.34 24.73
CA PRO A 43 -38.52 -15.59 25.93
C PRO A 43 -37.46 -16.35 26.80
N THR A 44 -36.72 -15.72 27.73
CA THR A 44 -36.96 -15.77 29.20
C THR A 44 -36.19 -14.68 29.97
N ASP A 45 -36.57 -14.52 31.24
CA ASP A 45 -36.45 -13.39 32.16
C ASP A 45 -35.06 -13.02 32.76
N LYS A 46 -34.86 -11.69 32.92
CA LYS A 46 -34.36 -10.82 34.05
C LYS A 46 -33.23 -11.33 35.02
N PRO A 47 -32.46 -10.46 35.73
CA PRO A 47 -32.77 -9.06 36.11
C PRO A 47 -31.64 -8.00 35.99
N LYS A 48 -32.07 -6.72 36.02
CA LYS A 48 -31.25 -5.50 36.15
C LYS A 48 -30.46 -5.47 37.47
N THR A 49 -29.21 -5.02 37.41
CA THR A 49 -28.49 -4.44 38.55
C THR A 49 -28.05 -3.01 38.22
N PRO A 50 -28.11 -2.06 39.17
CA PRO A 50 -27.93 -0.64 38.91
C PRO A 50 -26.49 -0.18 39.15
N GLY A 51 -26.02 0.72 38.29
CA GLY A 51 -25.12 1.81 38.68
C GLY A 51 -23.71 1.46 39.11
N SER A 52 -22.77 1.47 38.17
CA SER A 52 -21.41 1.92 38.44
C SER A 52 -21.12 3.10 37.51
N LYS A 53 -21.13 4.31 38.09
CA LYS A 53 -20.67 5.54 37.43
C LYS A 53 -19.19 5.32 37.10
N LYS A 54 -18.90 5.06 35.83
CA LYS A 54 -17.53 5.01 35.32
C LYS A 54 -16.92 6.40 35.50
N PRO A 55 -15.76 6.56 36.18
CA PRO A 55 -15.11 7.85 36.29
C PRO A 55 -14.79 8.37 34.89
N ALA A 56 -15.07 9.66 34.66
CA ALA A 56 -14.78 10.34 33.41
C ALA A 56 -13.29 10.19 33.10
N LYS A 57 -12.98 9.57 31.95
CA LYS A 57 -11.62 9.43 31.45
C LYS A 57 -11.08 10.85 31.21
N PRO A 58 -9.84 11.19 31.66
CA PRO A 58 -9.22 12.47 31.34
C PRO A 58 -9.25 12.72 29.83
N ALA A 59 -9.47 13.97 29.44
CA ALA A 59 -9.45 14.39 28.04
C ALA A 59 -8.17 13.86 27.38
N ALA A 60 -8.35 13.05 26.32
CA ALA A 60 -7.23 12.46 25.61
C ALA A 60 -6.37 13.58 25.04
N GLU A 61 -5.05 13.52 25.29
CA GLU A 61 -4.09 14.39 24.62
C GLU A 61 -4.22 14.25 23.10
N PRO A 62 -4.05 15.34 22.34
CA PRO A 62 -4.18 15.31 20.89
C PRO A 62 -3.13 14.37 20.29
N GLU A 63 -3.58 13.45 19.43
CA GLU A 63 -2.70 12.55 18.71
C GLU A 63 -1.72 13.36 17.85
N PRO A 64 -0.42 12.99 17.81
CA PRO A 64 0.55 13.67 16.96
C PRO A 64 0.12 13.58 15.49
N PRO A 65 0.35 14.63 14.70
CA PRO A 65 -0.02 14.64 13.29
C PRO A 65 0.71 13.51 12.54
N PRO A 66 0.05 12.90 11.54
CA PRO A 66 0.66 11.83 10.77
C PRO A 66 1.88 12.35 10.00
N PRO A 67 2.92 11.52 9.79
CA PRO A 67 4.13 11.93 9.06
C PRO A 67 3.91 12.65 7.71
N PRO A 68 2.99 12.21 6.82
CA PRO A 68 2.73 12.93 5.57
C PRO A 68 2.18 14.35 5.77
N ALA A 69 1.47 14.63 6.87
CA ALA A 69 0.98 15.98 7.16
C ALA A 69 2.13 16.92 7.54
N LEU A 70 3.09 16.42 8.35
CA LEU A 70 4.30 17.18 8.69
C LEU A 70 5.15 17.49 7.46
N LEU A 71 5.29 16.53 6.54
CA LEU A 71 6.01 16.74 5.28
C LEU A 71 5.30 17.75 4.39
N LEU A 72 3.97 17.72 4.33
CA LEU A 72 3.19 18.67 3.56
C LEU A 72 3.39 20.10 4.09
N GLU A 73 3.36 20.30 5.42
CA GLU A 73 3.62 21.60 6.03
C GLU A 73 5.06 22.09 5.76
N MET A 74 6.04 21.19 5.82
CA MET A 74 7.42 21.53 5.44
C MET A 74 7.51 21.99 3.97
N ILE A 75 6.77 21.36 3.06
CA ILE A 75 6.71 21.77 1.65
C ILE A 75 6.12 23.17 1.52
N ARG A 76 5.00 23.46 2.21
CA ARG A 76 4.38 24.80 2.19
C ARG A 76 5.30 25.89 2.71
N GLN A 77 6.03 25.60 3.79
CA GLN A 77 6.99 26.55 4.37
C GLN A 77 8.19 26.81 3.45
N ARG A 78 8.68 25.77 2.76
CA ARG A 78 9.89 25.86 1.94
C ARG A 78 9.62 26.40 0.54
N TYR A 79 8.43 26.17 0.00
CA TYR A 79 8.03 26.56 -1.34
C TYR A 79 6.69 27.29 -1.30
N PRO A 80 6.66 28.56 -0.87
CA PRO A 80 5.43 29.33 -0.82
C PRO A 80 4.94 29.61 -2.26
N ASP A 81 3.99 28.81 -2.73
CA ASP A 81 3.31 28.94 -4.03
C ASP A 81 1.80 28.99 -3.78
N LYS A 82 1.10 29.91 -4.46
CA LYS A 82 -0.37 30.05 -4.38
C LYS A 82 -1.10 28.77 -4.76
N ARG A 83 -0.48 27.93 -5.59
CA ARG A 83 -1.05 26.62 -5.97
C ARG A 83 -1.13 25.65 -4.80
N LEU A 84 -0.31 25.85 -3.75
CA LEU A 84 -0.36 25.05 -2.53
C LEU A 84 -1.45 25.51 -1.56
N ASP A 85 -2.27 26.49 -1.93
CA ASP A 85 -3.50 26.85 -1.20
C ASP A 85 -4.74 26.15 -1.79
N ASP A 86 -4.60 25.46 -2.92
CA ASP A 86 -5.66 24.66 -3.52
C ASP A 86 -5.77 23.29 -2.81
N ASP A 87 -6.91 23.06 -2.16
CA ASP A 87 -7.21 21.83 -1.43
C ASP A 87 -7.09 20.57 -2.30
N GLN A 88 -7.41 20.63 -3.59
CA GLN A 88 -7.29 19.48 -4.50
C GLN A 88 -5.83 19.13 -4.72
N ILE A 89 -4.98 20.15 -4.89
CA ILE A 89 -3.53 19.99 -5.04
C ILE A 89 -2.92 19.45 -3.75
N LEU A 90 -3.31 19.99 -2.60
CA LEU A 90 -2.85 19.52 -1.29
C LEU A 90 -3.26 18.07 -1.03
N ALA A 91 -4.50 17.69 -1.33
CA ALA A 91 -4.97 16.32 -1.19
C ALA A 91 -4.21 15.34 -2.09
N ALA A 92 -3.90 15.75 -3.33
CA ALA A 92 -3.10 14.96 -4.25
C ALA A 92 -1.67 14.75 -3.74
N ILE A 93 -0.99 15.83 -3.33
CA ILE A 93 0.37 15.76 -2.78
C ILE A 93 0.38 14.89 -1.51
N TYR A 94 -0.58 15.06 -0.62
CA TYR A 94 -0.69 14.24 0.58
C TYR A 94 -0.83 12.74 0.27
N GLY A 95 -1.67 12.39 -0.71
CA GLY A 95 -1.85 11.02 -1.17
C GLY A 95 -0.57 10.41 -1.74
N GLU A 96 0.19 11.21 -2.49
CA GLU A 96 1.50 10.81 -3.03
C GLU A 96 2.54 10.61 -1.92
N LEU A 97 2.66 11.56 -0.99
CA LEU A 97 3.56 11.48 0.17
C LEU A 97 3.27 10.23 1.00
N ARG A 98 2.00 9.95 1.27
CA ARG A 98 1.58 8.73 1.98
C ARG A 98 2.02 7.47 1.24
N SER A 99 1.85 7.44 -0.08
CA SER A 99 2.23 6.30 -0.93
C SER A 99 3.75 6.11 -0.98
N HIS A 100 4.51 7.20 -1.08
CA HIS A 100 5.97 7.20 -1.08
C HIS A 100 6.54 6.73 0.26
N LEU A 101 5.97 7.18 1.38
CA LEU A 101 6.38 6.71 2.71
C LEU A 101 6.10 5.22 2.91
N ALA A 102 4.95 4.72 2.44
CA ALA A 102 4.65 3.29 2.52
C ALA A 102 5.62 2.46 1.67
N ARG A 103 5.96 2.95 0.46
CA ARG A 103 6.90 2.28 -0.44
C ARG A 103 8.33 2.33 0.09
N SER A 104 8.78 3.48 0.59
CA SER A 104 10.14 3.63 1.13
C SER A 104 10.37 2.74 2.33
N ARG A 105 9.40 2.63 3.24
CA ARG A 105 9.46 1.69 4.38
C ARG A 105 9.61 0.24 3.95
N ARG A 106 8.98 -0.16 2.85
CA ARG A 106 9.14 -1.52 2.31
C ARG A 106 10.52 -1.72 1.68
N LEU A 107 11.01 -0.73 0.94
CA LEU A 107 12.34 -0.80 0.31
C LEU A 107 13.46 -0.80 1.36
N SER A 108 13.32 -0.02 2.44
CA SER A 108 14.30 0.03 3.52
C SER A 108 14.39 -1.25 4.35
N GLN A 109 13.43 -2.17 4.20
CA GLN A 109 13.47 -3.49 4.84
C GLN A 109 14.27 -4.51 4.04
N SER A 110 14.65 -4.20 2.80
CA SER A 110 15.53 -5.05 2.01
C SER A 110 16.95 -4.94 2.56
N PRO A 111 17.55 -6.01 3.08
CA PRO A 111 18.96 -5.98 3.45
C PRO A 111 19.78 -5.75 2.19
N LEU A 112 20.77 -4.86 2.28
CA LEU A 112 21.76 -4.66 1.24
C LEU A 112 23.13 -4.86 1.88
N GLU A 113 23.98 -5.63 1.22
CA GLU A 113 25.39 -5.75 1.56
C GLU A 113 26.16 -4.55 0.98
N ASN A 114 27.29 -4.20 1.59
CA ASN A 114 28.14 -3.12 1.06
C ASN A 114 28.69 -3.42 -0.35
N SER A 115 28.63 -4.69 -0.78
CA SER A 115 28.98 -5.14 -2.13
C SER A 115 27.83 -5.05 -3.13
N ASP A 116 26.61 -4.68 -2.73
CA ASP A 116 25.48 -4.58 -3.64
C ASP A 116 25.62 -3.35 -4.54
N GLU A 117 25.85 -3.62 -5.82
CA GLU A 117 26.00 -2.59 -6.84
C GLU A 117 24.64 -2.07 -7.34
N PRO A 118 24.58 -0.83 -7.83
CA PRO A 118 23.38 -0.33 -8.50
C PRO A 118 23.07 -1.18 -9.74
N GLY A 119 21.78 -1.31 -10.07
CA GLY A 119 21.34 -2.13 -11.22
C GLY A 119 21.90 -1.70 -12.58
N PHE A 120 22.53 -0.53 -12.67
CA PHE A 120 23.39 -0.14 -13.76
C PHE A 120 24.51 0.78 -13.26
N VAL A 121 25.70 0.64 -13.83
CA VAL A 121 26.83 1.54 -13.62
C VAL A 121 27.12 2.22 -14.96
N PHE A 122 27.22 3.55 -14.96
CA PHE A 122 27.61 4.28 -16.15
C PHE A 122 29.07 3.98 -16.50
N SER A 123 29.34 3.65 -17.77
CA SER A 123 30.69 3.54 -18.31
C SER A 123 30.88 4.55 -19.44
N ALA A 124 31.92 5.38 -19.33
CA ALA A 124 32.28 6.30 -20.39
C ALA A 124 32.96 5.52 -21.52
N PHE A 125 32.46 5.67 -22.75
CA PHE A 125 33.13 5.15 -23.93
C PHE A 125 34.46 5.88 -24.13
N ARG A 126 35.55 5.12 -24.29
CA ARG A 126 36.85 5.63 -24.75
C ARG A 126 37.15 4.96 -26.09
N SER A 127 37.30 5.75 -27.15
CA SER A 127 37.93 5.27 -28.38
C SER A 127 39.41 5.05 -28.08
N ASN A 128 39.93 3.86 -28.37
CA ASN A 128 41.37 3.66 -28.40
C ASN A 128 41.94 4.46 -29.58
N ASP A 129 42.78 5.45 -29.30
CA ASP A 129 43.73 6.02 -30.27
C ASP A 129 44.85 5.01 -30.55
#